data_AF-A0A0M0JTA0-F1
#
_entry.id   AF-A0A0M0JTA0-F1
#
_cell.length_a   1.000
_cell.length_b   1.000
_cell.length_c   1.000
_cell.angle_alpha   90.00
_cell.angle_beta   90.00
_cell.angle_gamma   90.00
#
_symmetry.space_group_name_H-M   'P 1'
#
loop_
_entity.id
_entity.type
_entity.pdbx_description
1 polymer ?
#
loop_
_entity_poly.entity_id
_entity_poly.type
_entity_poly.pdbx_seq_one_letter_code
_entity_poly.pdbx_strand_id
1 'polypeptide(L)'
;MDDDDDFDADIQRALELSRQHAQPPPPLPVPEVLDEPVVKVVSGFKCKFRVYAAAAVGRADLDATGRILLPHSCLTAIASHLGELPATLLLRLVGSEGAQSTCYVGVAEFIPDEETASMLAKVAGPLIREQQLPRVFDRVGPVAVAFVPRWVRGALLLDPMAPECSLQVISLPKACYLQLRPHTDEFAAELAAAGSDVRATLTELINRFPAISRGRAISLDLSSHGGGGPGRHNGRHQLDVIAVRGLPGTRCGVPADAASASGGSGGGGDALSDAPLRVEKGRTEANGVVNTV
;
A
#
# COMPACT_ATOMS: atom_id res chain seq x y z
N MET A 1 14.68 15.42 78.23
CA MET A 1 15.62 15.07 77.14
C MET A 1 14.79 14.36 76.08
N ASP A 2 13.80 14.94 75.39
CA ASP A 2 13.52 16.27 74.80
C ASP A 2 14.39 16.68 73.60
N ASP A 3 14.98 15.71 72.87
CA ASP A 3 15.73 16.01 71.63
C ASP A 3 15.27 15.19 70.40
N ASP A 4 14.34 14.23 70.55
CA ASP A 4 13.88 13.38 69.42
C ASP A 4 12.70 14.00 68.63
N ASP A 5 11.93 14.92 69.22
CA ASP A 5 10.76 15.52 68.55
C ASP A 5 11.12 16.66 67.57
N ASP A 6 12.28 17.31 67.75
CA ASP A 6 12.71 18.43 66.88
C ASP A 6 13.29 17.95 65.53
N PHE A 7 13.88 16.75 65.49
CA PHE A 7 14.48 16.20 64.27
C PHE A 7 13.41 15.82 63.22
N ASP A 8 12.28 15.27 63.66
CA ASP A 8 11.17 14.91 62.80
C ASP A 8 10.45 16.15 62.24
N ALA A 9 10.38 17.24 63.02
CA ALA A 9 9.81 18.51 62.57
C ALA A 9 10.64 19.15 61.44
N ASP A 10 11.97 19.10 61.54
CA ASP A 10 12.87 19.65 60.52
C ASP A 10 12.85 18.83 59.22
N ILE A 11 12.75 17.50 59.30
CA ILE A 11 12.60 16.64 58.11
C ILE A 11 11.27 16.92 57.41
N GLN A 12 10.17 17.05 58.15
CA GLN A 12 8.87 17.38 57.56
C GLN A 12 8.89 18.75 56.89
N ARG A 13 9.55 19.73 57.52
CA ARG A 13 9.69 21.09 56.97
C ARG A 13 10.55 21.12 55.70
N ALA A 14 11.62 20.32 55.65
CA ALA A 14 12.46 20.17 54.45
C ALA A 14 11.72 19.48 53.27
N LEU A 15 10.86 18.51 53.58
CA LEU A 15 10.00 17.85 52.59
C LEU A 15 8.91 18.78 52.04
N GLU A 16 8.33 19.63 52.88
CA GLU A 16 7.36 20.64 52.44
C GLU A 16 7.99 21.73 51.58
N LEU A 17 9.18 22.22 51.95
CA LEU A 17 9.93 23.19 51.15
C LEU A 17 10.33 22.62 49.78
N SER A 18 10.67 21.34 49.72
CA SER A 18 10.99 20.62 48.48
C SER A 18 9.76 20.37 47.60
N ARG A 19 8.58 20.15 48.21
CA ARG A 19 7.31 20.05 47.49
C ARG A 19 6.84 21.39 46.91
N GLN A 20 7.13 22.51 47.58
CA GLN A 20 6.78 23.84 47.08
C GLN A 20 7.67 24.31 45.91
N HIS A 21 8.89 23.78 45.76
CA HIS A 21 9.82 24.13 44.67
C HIS A 21 9.78 23.17 43.47
N ALA A 22 9.03 22.08 43.54
CA ALA A 22 8.86 21.14 42.43
C ALA A 22 7.73 21.59 41.49
N GLN A 23 7.86 22.79 40.92
CA GLN A 23 7.02 23.15 39.77
C GLN A 23 7.54 22.35 38.58
N PRO A 24 6.72 21.48 37.94
CA PRO A 24 7.18 20.76 36.75
C PRO A 24 7.63 21.79 35.71
N PRO A 25 8.75 21.56 35.01
CA PRO A 25 9.18 22.47 33.96
C PRO A 25 8.01 22.67 33.00
N PRO A 26 7.76 23.90 32.51
CA PRO A 26 6.71 24.13 31.52
C PRO A 26 6.93 23.13 30.37
N PRO A 27 5.88 22.43 29.91
CA PRO A 27 6.02 21.47 28.84
C PRO A 27 6.67 22.19 27.66
N LEU A 28 7.80 21.65 27.19
CA LEU A 28 8.40 22.11 25.94
C LEU A 28 7.30 22.10 24.87
N PRO A 29 7.17 23.13 24.04
CA PRO A 29 6.21 23.12 22.94
C PRO A 29 6.54 21.89 22.09
N VAL A 30 5.67 20.88 22.16
CA VAL A 30 5.73 19.74 21.24
C VAL A 30 5.51 20.37 19.87
N PRO A 31 6.47 20.28 18.93
CA PRO A 31 6.21 20.75 17.59
C PRO A 31 4.93 20.06 17.12
N GLU A 32 3.92 20.85 16.74
CA GLU A 32 2.71 20.35 16.11
C GLU A 32 3.16 19.56 14.88
N VAL A 33 3.29 18.24 15.03
CA VAL A 33 3.41 17.35 13.89
C VAL A 33 2.05 17.45 13.23
N LEU A 34 1.93 18.34 12.25
CA LEU A 34 0.77 18.36 11.38
C LEU A 34 0.65 16.95 10.82
N ASP A 35 -0.34 16.20 11.30
CA ASP A 35 -0.61 14.83 10.87
C ASP A 35 -0.94 14.86 9.38
N GLU A 36 0.09 14.70 8.54
CA GLU A 36 -0.13 14.64 7.10
C GLU A 36 -1.04 13.45 6.78
N PRO A 37 -2.03 13.63 5.88
CA PRO A 37 -2.90 12.53 5.51
C PRO A 37 -2.07 11.42 4.85
N VAL A 38 -2.21 10.20 5.41
CA VAL A 38 -1.55 8.97 4.93
C VAL A 38 -1.75 8.79 3.42
N VAL A 39 -2.89 9.20 2.89
CA VAL A 39 -3.16 9.23 1.44
C VAL A 39 -3.38 10.67 1.00
N LYS A 40 -2.54 11.15 0.08
CA LYS A 40 -2.70 12.47 -0.56
C LYS A 40 -3.15 12.27 -1.99
N VAL A 41 -4.28 12.86 -2.38
CA VAL A 41 -4.67 12.90 -3.79
C VAL A 41 -3.79 13.94 -4.49
N VAL A 42 -3.08 13.53 -5.54
CA VAL A 42 -2.06 14.38 -6.20
C VAL A 42 -2.53 15.01 -7.51
N SER A 43 -3.69 14.59 -8.02
CA SER A 43 -4.27 15.18 -9.22
C SER A 43 -5.79 15.27 -9.14
N GLY A 44 -6.36 16.14 -9.97
CA GLY A 44 -7.81 16.18 -10.20
C GLY A 44 -8.34 15.00 -11.03
N PHE A 45 -7.47 14.07 -11.44
CA PHE A 45 -7.88 12.91 -12.21
C PHE A 45 -8.70 11.96 -11.34
N LYS A 46 -10.00 11.91 -11.62
CA LYS A 46 -10.93 10.94 -11.05
C LYS A 46 -11.85 10.44 -12.15
N CYS A 47 -11.82 9.15 -12.42
CA CYS A 47 -12.69 8.54 -13.42
C CYS A 47 -13.23 7.19 -12.93
N LYS A 48 -14.40 6.79 -13.45
CA LYS A 48 -14.96 5.46 -13.21
C LYS A 48 -14.46 4.49 -14.27
N PHE A 49 -14.17 3.27 -13.85
CA PHE A 49 -13.69 2.19 -14.69
C PHE A 49 -14.50 0.94 -14.42
N ARG A 50 -14.80 0.17 -15.47
CA ARG A 50 -15.16 -1.24 -15.30
C ARG A 50 -13.92 -2.06 -15.04
N VAL A 51 -14.03 -3.00 -14.11
CA VAL A 51 -12.90 -3.77 -13.60
C VAL A 51 -13.06 -5.24 -13.97
N TYR A 52 -12.06 -5.80 -14.62
CA TYR A 52 -11.99 -7.23 -14.94
C TYR A 52 -10.72 -7.84 -14.37
N ALA A 53 -10.73 -9.16 -14.16
CA ALA A 53 -9.54 -9.87 -13.72
C ALA A 53 -8.53 -9.95 -14.87
N ALA A 54 -7.28 -9.56 -14.63
CA ALA A 54 -6.19 -9.65 -15.60
C ALA A 54 -5.94 -11.10 -16.06
N ALA A 55 -6.15 -12.09 -15.18
CA ALA A 55 -6.07 -13.49 -15.53
C ALA A 55 -7.04 -13.89 -16.67
N ALA A 56 -8.20 -13.23 -16.80
CA ALA A 56 -9.18 -13.54 -17.85
C ALA A 56 -8.73 -13.08 -19.25
N VAL A 57 -7.71 -12.20 -19.32
CA VAL A 57 -7.08 -11.74 -20.56
C VAL A 57 -5.67 -12.32 -20.73
N GLY A 58 -5.34 -13.39 -20.01
CA GLY A 58 -4.04 -14.07 -20.11
C GLY A 58 -2.92 -13.45 -19.28
N ARG A 59 -3.23 -12.48 -18.40
CA ARG A 59 -2.25 -11.78 -17.53
C ARG A 59 -2.36 -12.22 -16.07
N ALA A 60 -2.26 -13.53 -15.84
CA ALA A 60 -2.31 -14.11 -14.49
C ALA A 60 -1.03 -13.84 -13.67
N ASP A 61 0.07 -13.48 -14.34
CA ASP A 61 1.33 -13.01 -13.77
C ASP A 61 1.12 -11.85 -12.79
N LEU A 62 0.18 -10.95 -13.11
CA LEU A 62 -0.12 -9.79 -12.28
C LEU A 62 -0.70 -10.15 -10.92
N ASP A 63 -1.26 -11.34 -10.75
CA ASP A 63 -1.81 -11.74 -9.46
C ASP A 63 -0.74 -11.81 -8.36
N ALA A 64 0.53 -12.02 -8.70
CA ALA A 64 1.67 -12.00 -7.77
C ALA A 64 2.25 -10.58 -7.59
N THR A 65 1.49 -9.55 -7.98
CA THR A 65 1.91 -8.14 -7.93
C THR A 65 0.78 -7.26 -7.38
N GLY A 66 1.10 -6.00 -7.08
CA GLY A 66 0.14 -4.93 -6.81
C GLY A 66 -0.06 -3.98 -7.97
N ARG A 67 0.06 -4.46 -9.21
CA ARG A 67 0.02 -3.64 -10.42
C ARG A 67 -1.17 -3.98 -11.31
N ILE A 68 -1.67 -2.97 -12.02
CA ILE A 68 -2.84 -3.09 -12.92
C ILE A 68 -2.47 -2.68 -14.35
N LEU A 69 -3.35 -3.01 -15.30
CA LEU A 69 -3.26 -2.57 -16.70
C LEU A 69 -4.32 -1.51 -16.95
N LEU A 70 -3.92 -0.42 -17.62
CA LEU A 70 -4.79 0.67 -18.02
C LEU A 70 -4.65 0.97 -19.52
N PRO A 71 -5.68 1.52 -20.18
CA PRO A 71 -5.58 1.99 -21.56
C PRO A 71 -4.58 3.15 -21.73
N HIS A 72 -3.95 3.28 -22.91
CA HIS A 72 -3.05 4.39 -23.25
C HIS A 72 -3.71 5.77 -23.10
N SER A 73 -4.98 5.88 -23.43
CA SER A 73 -5.76 7.11 -23.22
C SER A 73 -5.78 7.57 -21.74
N CYS A 74 -5.63 6.64 -20.78
CA CYS A 74 -5.44 6.99 -19.37
C CYS A 74 -4.12 7.69 -19.11
N LEU A 75 -3.04 7.28 -19.78
CA LEU A 75 -1.72 7.90 -19.62
C LEU A 75 -1.79 9.38 -20.03
N THR A 76 -2.37 9.66 -21.21
CA THR A 76 -2.53 11.03 -21.71
C THR A 76 -3.41 11.86 -20.78
N ALA A 77 -4.52 11.31 -20.29
CA ALA A 77 -5.41 12.00 -19.37
C ALA A 77 -4.75 12.25 -18.00
N ILE A 78 -3.99 11.31 -17.47
CA ILE A 78 -3.28 11.47 -16.20
C ILE A 78 -2.14 12.49 -16.34
N ALA A 79 -1.37 12.41 -17.42
CA ALA A 79 -0.27 13.33 -17.70
C ALA A 79 -0.77 14.77 -17.85
N SER A 80 -1.93 15.00 -18.48
CA SER A 80 -2.50 16.35 -18.61
C SER A 80 -2.93 16.96 -17.27
N HIS A 81 -3.25 16.13 -16.27
CA HIS A 81 -3.59 16.57 -14.92
C HIS A 81 -2.40 16.72 -13.97
N LEU A 82 -1.29 16.01 -14.22
CA LEU A 82 -0.09 16.04 -13.37
C LEU A 82 1.01 16.94 -13.90
N GLY A 83 1.04 17.23 -15.20
CA GLY A 83 2.16 17.88 -15.88
C GLY A 83 3.33 16.91 -16.11
N GLU A 84 3.91 16.40 -15.02
CA GLU A 84 4.99 15.40 -15.03
C GLU A 84 4.54 14.12 -14.31
N LEU A 85 4.94 12.96 -14.84
CA LEU A 85 4.59 11.67 -14.25
C LEU A 85 5.61 11.26 -13.17
N PRO A 86 5.16 10.75 -12.01
CA PRO A 86 6.07 10.19 -11.02
C PRO A 86 6.72 8.91 -11.54
N ALA A 87 7.92 8.59 -11.04
CA ALA A 87 8.63 7.35 -11.36
C ALA A 87 7.81 6.07 -11.07
N THR A 88 6.91 6.14 -10.09
CA THR A 88 5.92 5.08 -9.83
C THR A 88 4.56 5.73 -9.65
N LEU A 89 3.65 5.48 -10.58
CA LEU A 89 2.29 5.97 -10.52
C LEU A 89 1.47 5.13 -9.53
N LEU A 90 0.99 5.77 -8.47
CA LEU A 90 0.17 5.13 -7.44
C LEU A 90 -1.28 5.55 -7.56
N LEU A 91 -2.17 4.57 -7.49
CA LEU A 91 -3.59 4.74 -7.73
C LEU A 91 -4.40 4.23 -6.55
N ARG A 92 -5.45 4.97 -6.20
CA ARG A 92 -6.50 4.55 -5.29
C ARG A 92 -7.71 4.09 -6.11
N LEU A 93 -8.12 2.85 -5.91
CA LEU A 93 -9.35 2.28 -6.45
C LEU A 93 -10.40 2.22 -5.34
N VAL A 94 -11.60 2.70 -5.61
CA VAL A 94 -12.73 2.69 -4.66
C VAL A 94 -13.94 2.06 -5.34
N GLY A 95 -14.49 0.98 -4.77
CA GLY A 95 -15.71 0.33 -5.28
C GLY A 95 -16.92 1.26 -5.31
N SER A 96 -17.85 1.02 -6.24
CA SER A 96 -18.94 1.95 -6.57
C SER A 96 -20.08 2.03 -5.55
N GLU A 97 -20.40 1.00 -4.75
CA GLU A 97 -21.53 1.04 -3.80
C GLU A 97 -21.34 0.17 -2.53
N GLY A 98 -22.04 0.54 -1.44
CA GLY A 98 -22.27 -0.27 -0.24
C GLY A 98 -21.11 -0.39 0.76
N ALA A 99 -19.92 -0.80 0.30
CA ALA A 99 -18.80 -1.16 1.19
C ALA A 99 -17.62 -0.17 1.19
N GLN A 100 -17.61 0.82 0.28
CA GLN A 100 -16.49 1.76 0.04
C GLN A 100 -15.09 1.12 0.16
N SER A 101 -14.95 -0.13 -0.28
CA SER A 101 -13.68 -0.83 -0.18
C SER A 101 -12.66 -0.16 -1.08
N THR A 102 -11.52 0.17 -0.47
CA THR A 102 -10.43 0.88 -1.12
C THR A 102 -9.23 -0.04 -1.29
N CYS A 103 -8.65 -0.06 -2.50
CA CYS A 103 -7.37 -0.70 -2.78
C CYS A 103 -6.39 0.31 -3.34
N TYR A 104 -5.10 0.07 -3.09
CA TYR A 104 -4.02 0.89 -3.60
C TYR A 104 -3.13 0.02 -4.46
N VAL A 105 -2.82 0.51 -5.66
CA VAL A 105 -2.10 -0.25 -6.68
C VAL A 105 -1.17 0.67 -7.45
N GLY A 106 -0.22 0.09 -8.17
CA GLY A 106 0.52 0.78 -9.21
C GLY A 106 0.07 0.37 -10.61
N VAL A 107 0.67 0.96 -11.63
CA VAL A 107 0.44 0.59 -13.02
C VAL A 107 1.60 -0.27 -13.52
N ALA A 108 1.30 -1.43 -14.09
CA ALA A 108 2.32 -2.27 -14.74
C ALA A 108 2.63 -1.72 -16.13
N GLU A 109 1.57 -1.43 -16.88
CA GLU A 109 1.64 -1.11 -18.30
C GLU A 109 0.41 -0.31 -18.72
N PHE A 110 0.61 0.60 -19.67
CA PHE A 110 -0.48 1.21 -20.41
C PHE A 110 -0.60 0.50 -21.77
N ILE A 111 -1.75 -0.09 -22.03
CA ILE A 111 -2.00 -0.92 -23.22
C ILE A 111 -2.65 -0.06 -24.29
N PRO A 112 -2.31 -0.22 -25.59
CA PRO A 112 -3.04 0.41 -26.67
C PRO A 112 -4.56 0.25 -26.54
N ASP A 113 -5.32 1.33 -26.82
CA ASP A 113 -6.78 1.33 -26.65
C ASP A 113 -7.46 0.25 -27.52
N GLU A 114 -6.93 -0.01 -28.72
CA GLU A 114 -7.42 -1.07 -29.63
C GLU A 114 -7.23 -2.48 -29.04
N GLU A 115 -6.06 -2.74 -28.45
CA GLU A 115 -5.76 -4.00 -27.78
C GLU A 115 -6.61 -4.15 -26.52
N THR A 116 -6.79 -3.06 -25.75
CA THR A 116 -7.71 -3.01 -24.61
C THR A 116 -9.13 -3.37 -25.02
N ALA A 117 -9.62 -2.83 -26.14
CA ALA A 117 -10.94 -3.16 -26.68
C ALA A 117 -11.05 -4.63 -27.10
N SER A 118 -10.01 -5.18 -27.74
CA SER A 118 -9.92 -6.60 -28.10
C SER A 118 -9.94 -7.51 -26.88
N MET A 119 -9.16 -7.18 -25.85
CA MET A 119 -9.15 -7.88 -24.57
C MET A 119 -10.51 -7.83 -23.88
N LEU A 120 -11.15 -6.66 -23.86
CA LEU A 120 -12.48 -6.48 -23.30
C LEU A 120 -13.52 -7.36 -24.01
N ALA A 121 -13.48 -7.43 -25.35
CA ALA A 121 -14.41 -8.26 -26.12
C ALA A 121 -14.34 -9.75 -25.74
N LYS A 122 -13.14 -10.25 -25.38
CA LYS A 122 -12.94 -11.64 -24.93
C LYS A 122 -13.59 -11.92 -23.58
N VAL A 123 -13.53 -10.97 -22.65
CA VAL A 123 -13.98 -11.18 -21.26
C VAL A 123 -15.40 -10.69 -20.99
N ALA A 124 -15.90 -9.75 -21.78
CA ALA A 124 -17.23 -9.19 -21.60
C ALA A 124 -18.33 -10.02 -22.30
N GLY A 125 -17.99 -10.87 -23.28
CA GLY A 125 -18.87 -11.92 -23.82
C GLY A 125 -20.30 -11.44 -24.20
N PRO A 126 -21.32 -12.32 -24.20
CA PRO A 126 -22.66 -12.05 -24.73
C PRO A 126 -23.46 -10.95 -24.01
N LEU A 127 -22.96 -10.38 -22.91
CA LEU A 127 -23.55 -9.17 -22.28
C LEU A 127 -23.47 -7.93 -23.20
N ILE A 128 -22.58 -7.95 -24.21
CA ILE A 128 -22.45 -6.87 -25.21
C ILE A 128 -23.35 -7.08 -26.43
N ARG A 129 -24.05 -8.23 -26.59
CA ARG A 129 -24.86 -8.48 -27.79
C ARG A 129 -26.10 -7.59 -27.93
N GLU A 130 -26.59 -7.00 -26.83
CA GLU A 130 -27.73 -6.06 -26.87
C GLU A 130 -27.51 -4.76 -26.09
N GLN A 131 -26.43 -4.63 -25.31
CA GLN A 131 -26.14 -3.43 -24.53
C GLN A 131 -24.70 -2.98 -24.73
N GLN A 132 -24.58 -1.83 -25.40
CA GLN A 132 -23.45 -0.92 -25.54
C GLN A 132 -22.21 -1.29 -24.70
N LEU A 133 -21.08 -1.46 -25.37
CA LEU A 133 -19.73 -1.33 -24.78
C LEU A 133 -19.76 -0.24 -23.69
N PRO A 134 -19.16 -0.45 -22.51
CA PRO A 134 -19.13 0.54 -21.44
C PRO A 134 -18.85 1.91 -22.02
N ARG A 135 -19.88 2.77 -22.04
CA ARG A 135 -19.79 4.08 -22.67
C ARG A 135 -18.70 4.85 -21.94
N VAL A 136 -17.80 5.41 -22.74
CA VAL A 136 -16.86 6.50 -22.48
C VAL A 136 -17.21 7.23 -21.19
N PHE A 137 -16.47 6.99 -20.11
CA PHE A 137 -16.58 7.83 -18.92
C PHE A 137 -15.81 9.13 -19.16
N ASP A 138 -16.54 10.12 -19.66
CA ASP A 138 -16.33 11.56 -19.85
C ASP A 138 -14.97 12.13 -20.31
N ARG A 139 -13.81 11.50 -20.10
CA ARG A 139 -12.50 12.16 -20.35
C ARG A 139 -11.31 11.24 -20.68
N VAL A 140 -11.50 9.92 -20.69
CA VAL A 140 -10.36 8.97 -20.65
C VAL A 140 -10.27 8.08 -21.90
N GLY A 141 -10.77 8.55 -23.04
CA GLY A 141 -10.67 7.81 -24.32
C GLY A 141 -11.81 6.81 -24.60
N PRO A 142 -11.67 5.96 -25.62
CA PRO A 142 -12.78 5.13 -26.13
C PRO A 142 -13.20 4.01 -25.17
N VAL A 143 -12.33 3.59 -24.23
CA VAL A 143 -12.57 2.46 -23.33
C VAL A 143 -12.12 2.79 -21.90
N ALA A 144 -13.06 2.81 -20.96
CA ALA A 144 -12.79 3.02 -19.54
C ALA A 144 -12.81 1.70 -18.77
N VAL A 145 -11.77 0.89 -18.98
CA VAL A 145 -11.59 -0.43 -18.37
C VAL A 145 -10.25 -0.52 -17.66
N ALA A 146 -10.22 -1.22 -16.51
CA ALA A 146 -9.00 -1.59 -15.81
C ALA A 146 -8.94 -3.12 -15.66
N PHE A 147 -7.81 -3.71 -16.02
CA PHE A 147 -7.54 -5.13 -15.73
C PHE A 147 -6.69 -5.23 -14.47
N VAL A 148 -7.22 -5.87 -13.44
CA VAL A 148 -6.62 -5.90 -12.12
C VAL A 148 -6.33 -7.33 -11.67
N PRO A 149 -5.39 -7.54 -10.74
CA PRO A 149 -5.21 -8.81 -10.06
C PRO A 149 -6.52 -9.34 -9.46
N ARG A 150 -6.72 -10.66 -9.46
CA ARG A 150 -7.90 -11.30 -8.86
C ARG A 150 -8.09 -10.90 -7.39
N TRP A 151 -7.00 -10.77 -6.64
CA TRP A 151 -7.05 -10.33 -5.26
C TRP A 151 -7.52 -8.87 -5.12
N VAL A 152 -7.12 -7.97 -6.04
CA VAL A 152 -7.61 -6.58 -6.06
C VAL A 152 -9.09 -6.55 -6.36
N ARG A 153 -9.55 -7.31 -7.37
CA ARG A 153 -10.98 -7.40 -7.70
C ARG A 153 -11.80 -7.92 -6.52
N GLY A 154 -11.35 -8.98 -5.86
CA GLY A 154 -12.00 -9.52 -4.66
C GLY A 154 -12.01 -8.52 -3.50
N ALA A 155 -10.91 -7.79 -3.32
CA ALA A 155 -10.74 -6.79 -2.26
C ALA A 155 -11.59 -5.53 -2.44
N LEU A 156 -12.04 -5.24 -3.67
CA LEU A 156 -12.91 -4.11 -4.02
C LEU A 156 -14.40 -4.41 -3.87
N LEU A 157 -14.81 -5.65 -3.57
CA LEU A 157 -16.20 -6.05 -3.31
C LEU A 157 -17.20 -5.50 -4.35
N LEU A 158 -16.82 -5.57 -5.62
CA LEU A 158 -17.58 -4.98 -6.72
C LEU A 158 -18.84 -5.80 -7.02
N ASP A 159 -19.90 -5.12 -7.48
CA ASP A 159 -21.10 -5.77 -8.01
C ASP A 159 -20.72 -6.66 -9.21
N PRO A 160 -21.01 -7.97 -9.17
CA PRO A 160 -20.77 -8.87 -10.30
C PRO A 160 -21.46 -8.45 -11.60
N MET A 161 -22.59 -7.75 -11.54
CA MET A 161 -23.36 -7.29 -12.69
C MET A 161 -22.90 -5.92 -13.20
N ALA A 162 -22.31 -5.10 -12.34
CA ALA A 162 -21.78 -3.78 -12.68
C ALA A 162 -20.45 -3.53 -11.95
N PRO A 163 -19.35 -4.20 -12.37
CA PRO A 163 -18.09 -4.19 -11.62
C PRO A 163 -17.33 -2.87 -11.82
N GLU A 164 -17.81 -1.80 -11.20
CA GLU A 164 -17.29 -0.45 -11.39
C GLU A 164 -16.49 0.05 -10.18
N CYS A 165 -15.38 0.72 -10.44
CA CYS A 165 -14.63 1.44 -9.40
C CYS A 165 -14.27 2.85 -9.87
N SER A 166 -14.08 3.76 -8.93
CA SER A 166 -13.41 5.04 -9.21
C SER A 166 -11.91 4.92 -8.98
N LEU A 167 -11.14 5.56 -9.85
CA LEU A 167 -9.68 5.59 -9.81
C LEU A 167 -9.22 7.03 -9.57
N GLN A 168 -8.29 7.21 -8.63
CA GLN A 168 -7.65 8.49 -8.33
C GLN A 168 -6.13 8.33 -8.28
N VAL A 169 -5.39 9.33 -8.77
CA VAL A 169 -3.93 9.35 -8.58
C VAL A 169 -3.60 9.87 -7.19
N ILE A 170 -2.74 9.15 -6.50
CA ILE A 170 -2.40 9.44 -5.10
C ILE A 170 -0.90 9.40 -4.85
N SER A 171 -0.53 9.88 -3.67
CA SER A 171 0.78 9.73 -3.07
C SER A 171 0.66 9.09 -1.69
N LEU A 172 1.56 8.15 -1.42
CA LEU A 172 1.65 7.37 -0.18
C LEU A 172 3.03 7.56 0.47
N PRO A 173 3.14 7.47 1.80
CA PRO A 173 4.43 7.41 2.49
C PRO A 173 5.26 6.22 2.00
N LYS A 174 6.58 6.40 1.95
CA LYS A 174 7.51 5.29 1.70
C LYS A 174 7.49 4.34 2.91
N ALA A 175 7.42 3.03 2.70
CA ALA A 175 7.48 2.04 3.76
C ALA A 175 8.86 2.05 4.41
N CYS A 176 8.89 1.99 5.75
CA CYS A 176 10.10 1.63 6.50
C CYS A 176 9.91 0.37 7.35
N TYR A 177 8.67 -0.11 7.48
CA TYR A 177 8.35 -1.31 8.25
C TYR A 177 7.11 -2.00 7.72
N LEU A 178 7.19 -3.33 7.63
CA LEU A 178 6.10 -4.21 7.23
C LEU A 178 6.10 -5.43 8.14
N GLN A 179 4.91 -5.79 8.64
CA GLN A 179 4.70 -7.02 9.39
C GLN A 179 3.70 -7.90 8.63
N LEU A 180 4.13 -9.10 8.27
CA LEU A 180 3.34 -10.08 7.53
C LEU A 180 3.04 -11.30 8.40
N ARG A 181 1.89 -11.93 8.15
CA ARG A 181 1.50 -13.21 8.74
C ARG A 181 1.13 -14.20 7.64
N PRO A 182 1.96 -15.23 7.40
CA PRO A 182 1.58 -16.31 6.49
C PRO A 182 0.33 -17.04 6.98
N HIS A 183 -0.49 -17.49 6.04
CA HIS A 183 -1.66 -18.33 6.35
C HIS A 183 -1.28 -19.77 6.66
N THR A 184 -0.13 -20.23 6.17
CA THR A 184 0.36 -21.60 6.33
C THR A 184 1.83 -21.61 6.77
N ASP A 185 2.23 -22.68 7.47
CA ASP A 185 3.62 -22.91 7.86
C ASP A 185 4.50 -23.31 6.66
N GLU A 186 3.87 -23.77 5.57
CA GLU A 186 4.55 -24.13 4.32
C GLU A 186 5.34 -22.97 3.73
N PHE A 187 4.84 -21.73 3.88
CA PHE A 187 5.56 -20.54 3.42
C PHE A 187 6.93 -20.41 4.08
N ALA A 188 7.03 -20.63 5.39
CA ALA A 188 8.30 -20.52 6.11
C ALA A 188 9.27 -21.63 5.69
N ALA A 189 8.75 -22.84 5.48
CA ALA A 189 9.55 -23.97 5.01
C ALA A 189 10.07 -23.77 3.59
N GLU A 190 9.24 -23.28 2.67
CA GLU A 190 9.64 -22.99 1.28
C GLU A 190 10.58 -21.80 1.20
N LEU A 191 10.34 -20.73 1.98
CA LEU A 191 11.21 -19.58 2.03
C LEU A 191 12.61 -19.94 2.57
N ALA A 192 12.69 -20.83 3.55
CA ALA A 192 13.97 -21.35 4.05
C ALA A 192 14.68 -22.26 3.03
N ALA A 193 13.93 -22.95 2.17
CA ALA A 193 14.49 -23.79 1.10
C ALA A 193 14.89 -22.98 -0.14
N ALA A 194 14.30 -21.81 -0.34
CA ALA A 194 14.40 -21.00 -1.55
C ALA A 194 15.74 -20.26 -1.73
N GLY A 195 16.59 -20.20 -0.71
CA GLY A 195 17.91 -19.58 -0.81
C GLY A 195 18.60 -19.34 0.52
N SER A 196 19.86 -18.90 0.47
CA SER A 196 20.65 -18.57 1.67
C SER A 196 20.26 -17.24 2.31
N ASP A 197 19.63 -16.33 1.56
CA ASP A 197 19.22 -15.00 2.05
C ASP A 197 17.70 -14.79 1.93
N VAL A 198 17.01 -15.18 2.99
CA VAL A 198 15.56 -15.00 3.18
C VAL A 198 15.15 -13.53 3.03
N ARG A 199 15.98 -12.58 3.49
CA ARG A 199 15.64 -11.16 3.48
C ARG A 199 15.67 -10.60 2.07
N ALA A 200 16.69 -10.96 1.29
CA ALA A 200 16.79 -10.55 -0.11
C ALA A 200 15.59 -11.06 -0.92
N THR A 201 15.26 -12.36 -0.80
CA THR A 201 14.09 -12.96 -1.48
C THR A 201 12.79 -12.27 -1.06
N LEU A 202 12.58 -12.05 0.23
CA LEU A 202 11.36 -11.39 0.70
C LEU A 202 11.28 -9.94 0.20
N THR A 203 12.39 -9.22 0.17
CA THR A 203 12.47 -7.84 -0.35
C THR A 203 12.12 -7.79 -1.83
N GLU A 204 12.69 -8.69 -2.65
CA GLU A 204 12.36 -8.80 -4.07
C GLU A 204 10.85 -9.05 -4.28
N LEU A 205 10.28 -10.00 -3.54
CA LEU A 205 8.86 -10.36 -3.65
C LEU A 205 7.95 -9.21 -3.21
N ILE A 206 8.29 -8.53 -2.13
CA ILE A 206 7.54 -7.38 -1.62
C ILE A 206 7.58 -6.21 -2.63
N ASN A 207 8.73 -5.95 -3.27
CA ASN A 207 8.88 -4.86 -4.23
C ASN A 207 8.03 -5.00 -5.51
N ARG A 208 7.39 -6.16 -5.71
CA ARG A 208 6.35 -6.36 -6.73
C ARG A 208 5.03 -5.67 -6.37
N PHE A 209 4.86 -5.20 -5.12
CA PHE A 209 3.67 -4.55 -4.59
C PHE A 209 3.91 -3.04 -4.35
N PRO A 210 3.68 -2.17 -5.33
CA PRO A 210 3.89 -0.72 -5.18
C PRO A 210 2.99 -0.03 -4.13
N ALA A 211 2.05 -0.75 -3.53
CA ALA A 211 1.32 -0.26 -2.38
C ALA A 211 0.83 -1.44 -1.54
N ILE A 212 0.91 -1.30 -0.23
CA ILE A 212 0.47 -2.31 0.73
C ILE A 212 -0.36 -1.62 1.82
N SER A 213 -1.46 -2.27 2.20
CA SER A 213 -2.39 -1.78 3.23
C SER A 213 -2.54 -2.80 4.35
N ARG A 214 -2.57 -2.32 5.59
CA ARG A 214 -2.93 -3.13 6.75
C ARG A 214 -4.30 -3.78 6.56
N GLY A 215 -4.44 -5.00 7.07
CA GLY A 215 -5.68 -5.77 7.05
C GLY A 215 -6.02 -6.39 5.70
N ARG A 216 -5.09 -6.33 4.73
CA ARG A 216 -5.24 -6.99 3.43
C ARG A 216 -4.38 -8.24 3.37
N ALA A 217 -4.84 -9.24 2.64
CA ALA A 217 -4.04 -10.39 2.24
C ALA A 217 -3.35 -10.10 0.90
N ILE A 218 -2.06 -10.36 0.84
CA ILE A 218 -1.27 -10.36 -0.41
C ILE A 218 -0.86 -11.79 -0.75
N SER A 219 -0.51 -12.02 -2.00
CA SER A 219 -0.05 -13.34 -2.43
C SER A 219 1.36 -13.28 -3.00
N LEU A 220 2.28 -13.96 -2.34
CA LEU A 220 3.68 -14.06 -2.76
C LEU A 220 3.89 -15.38 -3.50
N ASP A 221 4.72 -15.34 -4.53
CA ASP A 221 5.03 -16.48 -5.38
C ASP A 221 6.53 -16.81 -5.30
N LEU A 222 6.84 -17.92 -4.64
CA LEU A 222 8.18 -18.49 -4.42
C LEU A 222 8.58 -19.49 -5.51
N SER A 223 7.75 -19.72 -6.53
CA SER A 223 8.03 -20.70 -7.59
C SER A 223 9.35 -20.41 -8.32
N SER A 224 9.69 -19.14 -8.52
CA SER A 224 10.94 -18.73 -9.18
C SER A 224 12.20 -18.93 -8.34
N HIS A 225 12.05 -19.26 -7.05
CA HIS A 225 13.14 -19.46 -6.10
C HIS A 225 13.27 -20.93 -5.66
N GLY A 226 12.71 -21.87 -6.41
CA GLY A 226 12.79 -23.29 -6.05
C GLY A 226 11.81 -23.72 -4.95
N GLY A 227 10.80 -22.89 -4.64
CA GLY A 227 9.72 -23.22 -3.69
C GLY A 227 8.83 -24.41 -4.11
N GLY A 228 9.00 -24.95 -5.32
CA GLY A 228 8.30 -26.15 -5.78
C GLY A 228 9.08 -27.44 -5.49
N GLY A 229 8.93 -28.01 -4.29
CA GLY A 229 9.33 -29.40 -4.07
C GLY A 229 8.52 -30.36 -4.96
N PRO A 230 9.04 -31.55 -5.32
CA PRO A 230 8.30 -32.51 -6.13
C PRO A 230 6.97 -32.87 -5.46
N GLY A 231 5.86 -32.49 -6.11
CA GLY A 231 4.49 -32.72 -5.62
C GLY A 231 3.87 -31.61 -4.76
N ARG A 232 4.52 -30.44 -4.59
CA ARG A 232 3.98 -29.33 -3.77
C ARG A 232 3.22 -28.28 -4.58
N HIS A 233 2.20 -27.71 -3.96
CA HIS A 233 1.24 -26.76 -4.53
C HIS A 233 1.88 -25.43 -4.95
N ASN A 234 1.85 -25.11 -6.24
CA ASN A 234 1.92 -23.80 -6.92
C ASN A 234 2.89 -22.67 -6.43
N GLY A 235 3.79 -22.91 -5.46
CA GLY A 235 4.76 -21.93 -4.91
C GLY A 235 4.12 -20.67 -4.31
N ARG A 236 2.79 -20.65 -4.17
CA ARG A 236 2.03 -19.41 -4.00
C ARG A 236 1.35 -19.39 -2.64
N HIS A 237 1.73 -18.40 -1.83
CA HIS A 237 1.32 -18.28 -0.44
C HIS A 237 0.51 -17.02 -0.22
N GLN A 238 -0.49 -17.10 0.66
CA GLN A 238 -1.24 -15.94 1.13
C GLN A 238 -0.70 -15.46 2.47
N LEU A 239 -0.54 -14.14 2.61
CA LEU A 239 -0.05 -13.51 3.81
C LEU A 239 -0.90 -12.30 4.17
N ASP A 240 -1.32 -12.20 5.42
CA ASP A 240 -1.99 -11.02 5.95
C ASP A 240 -0.98 -9.94 6.29
N VAL A 241 -1.31 -8.70 5.91
CA VAL A 241 -0.58 -7.52 6.31
C VAL A 241 -1.07 -7.06 7.68
N ILE A 242 -0.27 -7.30 8.70
CA ILE A 242 -0.63 -7.04 10.09
C ILE A 242 -0.36 -5.59 10.48
N ALA A 243 0.79 -5.07 10.07
CA ALA A 243 1.21 -3.71 10.38
C ALA A 243 2.09 -3.13 9.28
N VAL A 244 2.02 -1.82 9.16
CA VAL A 244 2.66 -1.04 8.11
C VAL A 244 3.05 0.31 8.70
N ARG A 245 4.30 0.75 8.52
CA ARG A 245 4.73 2.11 8.92
C ARG A 245 5.44 2.82 7.79
N GLY A 246 5.10 4.09 7.63
CA GLY A 246 5.70 4.99 6.67
C GLY A 246 6.89 5.73 7.28
N LEU A 247 7.86 6.07 6.45
CA LEU A 247 8.97 6.93 6.79
C LEU A 247 8.49 8.40 6.76
N PRO A 248 8.54 9.12 7.89
CA PRO A 248 8.07 10.51 7.97
C PRO A 248 8.74 11.42 6.94
N GLY A 249 7.98 12.37 6.37
CA GLY A 249 8.49 13.35 5.41
C GLY A 249 8.82 12.80 4.01
N THR A 250 8.75 11.48 3.78
CA THR A 250 9.04 10.88 2.47
C THR A 250 7.79 10.30 1.83
N ARG A 251 7.58 10.63 0.56
CA ARG A 251 6.40 10.15 -0.19
C ARG A 251 6.78 9.64 -1.57
N CYS A 252 5.98 8.69 -2.03
CA CYS A 252 6.03 8.15 -3.39
C CYS A 252 4.79 8.58 -4.17
N GLY A 253 4.84 8.48 -5.50
CA GLY A 253 3.72 8.91 -6.37
C GLY A 253 3.62 10.43 -6.56
N VAL A 254 4.69 11.17 -6.27
CA VAL A 254 4.84 12.60 -6.61
C VAL A 254 5.94 12.78 -7.66
N PRO A 255 5.86 13.78 -8.55
CA PRO A 255 6.95 14.15 -9.46
C PRO A 255 8.24 14.51 -8.70
N ALA A 256 9.40 14.36 -9.36
CA ALA A 256 10.71 14.54 -8.73
C ALA A 256 10.88 15.95 -8.13
N ASP A 257 10.39 16.98 -8.81
CA ASP A 257 10.48 18.37 -8.37
C ASP A 257 9.56 18.69 -7.18
N ALA A 258 8.54 17.87 -6.93
CA ALA A 258 7.65 18.01 -5.78
C ALA A 258 8.14 17.23 -4.55
N ALA A 259 9.03 16.26 -4.73
CA ALA A 259 9.61 15.45 -3.65
C ALA A 259 10.67 16.21 -2.83
N SER A 260 11.31 17.22 -3.43
CA SER A 260 12.35 18.05 -2.80
C SER A 260 11.80 19.19 -1.93
N ALA A 261 10.50 19.50 -2.02
CA ALA A 261 9.84 20.54 -1.23
C ALA A 261 9.42 20.06 0.18
N SER A 262 9.33 18.75 0.42
CA SER A 262 9.20 18.15 1.76
C SER A 262 10.60 17.80 2.26
N GLY A 263 11.16 18.68 3.11
CA GLY A 263 12.59 18.75 3.40
C GLY A 263 13.30 17.45 3.80
N GLY A 264 14.54 17.32 3.32
CA GLY A 264 15.50 16.32 3.77
C GLY A 264 16.38 15.80 2.65
N SER A 265 17.42 16.55 2.28
CA SER A 265 18.53 16.08 1.45
C SER A 265 19.17 14.85 2.12
N GLY A 266 19.20 13.71 1.43
CA GLY A 266 19.84 12.48 1.91
C GLY A 266 19.82 11.40 0.83
N GLY A 267 21.02 11.05 0.35
CA GLY A 267 21.24 10.19 -0.80
C GLY A 267 20.64 8.79 -0.72
N GLY A 268 20.52 8.17 -1.89
CA GLY A 268 20.20 6.76 -2.04
C GLY A 268 21.19 5.90 -1.26
N GLY A 269 20.70 5.34 -0.17
CA GLY A 269 21.36 4.33 0.63
C GLY A 269 20.28 3.44 1.24
N ASP A 270 20.53 2.13 1.20
CA ASP A 270 19.65 1.05 1.65
C ASP A 270 19.14 1.24 3.09
N ALA A 271 18.02 1.95 3.24
CA ALA A 271 17.33 2.13 4.52
C ALA A 271 16.57 0.87 4.98
N LEU A 272 16.67 -0.24 4.23
CA LEU A 272 16.18 -1.56 4.64
C LEU A 272 17.25 -2.39 5.35
N SER A 273 18.48 -1.90 5.56
CA SER A 273 19.55 -2.71 6.17
C SER A 273 19.40 -2.93 7.69
N ASP A 274 18.89 -1.95 8.44
CA ASP A 274 18.94 -1.96 9.92
C ASP A 274 17.59 -2.04 10.67
N ALA A 275 16.46 -2.18 9.98
CA ALA A 275 15.18 -2.33 10.67
C ALA A 275 14.99 -3.77 11.22
N PRO A 276 14.69 -3.96 12.53
CA PRO A 276 14.43 -5.28 13.09
C PRO A 276 13.07 -5.82 12.59
N LEU A 277 13.13 -6.85 11.73
CA LEU A 277 11.98 -7.66 11.34
C LEU A 277 11.53 -8.48 12.55
N ARG A 278 10.35 -8.17 13.11
CA ARG A 278 9.79 -8.88 14.27
C ARG A 278 8.56 -9.67 13.87
N VAL A 279 8.65 -10.99 13.94
CA VAL A 279 7.52 -11.92 13.79
C VAL A 279 6.99 -12.22 15.19
N GLU A 280 5.92 -11.55 15.61
CA GLU A 280 5.32 -11.79 16.94
C GLU A 280 3.78 -11.75 16.98
N LYS A 281 3.25 -12.45 17.99
CA LYS A 281 1.84 -12.71 18.26
C LYS A 281 1.15 -11.48 18.89
N GLY A 282 0.26 -10.86 18.11
CA GLY A 282 -0.99 -10.20 18.52
C GLY A 282 -0.98 -9.08 19.58
N ARG A 283 -1.20 -7.83 19.12
CA ARG A 283 -2.25 -6.92 19.64
C ARG A 283 -2.52 -5.75 18.66
N THR A 284 -3.78 -5.33 18.59
CA THR A 284 -4.43 -4.25 17.81
C THR A 284 -3.94 -2.84 18.24
N GLU A 285 -3.93 -1.70 17.50
CA GLU A 285 -4.75 -1.07 16.45
C GLU A 285 -3.90 -0.11 15.55
N ALA A 286 -4.55 0.67 14.65
CA ALA A 286 -4.08 1.72 13.69
C ALA A 286 -4.00 1.34 12.19
N ASN A 287 -4.96 1.81 11.38
CA ASN A 287 -5.02 1.62 9.92
C ASN A 287 -3.86 2.35 9.21
N GLY A 288 -2.91 1.60 8.66
CA GLY A 288 -1.74 2.12 7.93
C GLY A 288 -1.66 1.61 6.49
N VAL A 289 -1.24 2.48 5.57
CA VAL A 289 -1.00 2.19 4.15
C VAL A 289 0.30 2.87 3.73
N VAL A 290 1.17 2.17 3.00
CA VAL A 290 2.48 2.68 2.52
C VAL A 290 2.87 2.06 1.18
N ASN A 291 3.89 2.61 0.52
CA ASN A 291 4.53 2.06 -0.68
C ASN A 291 5.84 1.31 -0.34
N THR A 292 6.06 0.11 -0.87
CA THR A 292 7.34 -0.63 -0.74
C THR A 292 8.26 -0.33 -1.92
N VAL A 293 9.42 0.26 -1.66
CA VAL A 293 10.44 0.60 -2.68
C VAL A 293 11.62 -0.34 -2.53
#